data_AF-A0AAU3NXI4-F1
#
_entry.id   AF-A0AAU3NXI4-F1
#
_cell.length_a   1.000
_cell.length_b   1.000
_cell.length_c   1.000
_cell.angle_alpha   90.00
_cell.angle_beta   90.00
_cell.angle_gamma   90.00
#
_symmetry.space_group_name_H-M   'P 1'
#
loop_
_entity.id
_entity.type
_entity.pdbx_description
1 polymer ?
#
loop_
_entity_poly.entity_id
_entity_poly.type
_entity_poly.pdbx_seq_one_letter_code
_entity_poly.pdbx_strand_id
1 'polypeptide(L)'
;MPQRFGDRAPHLPRIVYLFQSLQALRSAVPAAVWTADWETHHRRVGDLLDQHTDPGQHPALLAKLTGKERDLIDRLLERRLDP
;
A
#
# COMPACT_ATOMS: atom_id res chain seq x y z
N MET A 1 -1.46 22.96 -12.93
CA MET A 1 -2.77 22.28 -12.93
C MET A 1 -2.53 20.81 -12.66
N PRO A 2 -2.67 20.27 -11.43
CA PRO A 2 -2.54 18.84 -11.23
C PRO A 2 -3.76 18.14 -11.85
N GLN A 3 -3.50 17.15 -12.69
CA GLN A 3 -4.51 16.45 -13.49
C GLN A 3 -5.52 15.72 -12.58
N ARG A 4 -6.80 15.79 -12.97
CA ARG A 4 -7.91 15.03 -12.36
C ARG A 4 -7.71 13.54 -12.71
N PHE A 5 -7.12 12.77 -11.81
CA PHE A 5 -6.87 11.32 -11.99
C PHE A 5 -8.05 10.42 -11.61
N GLY A 6 -9.29 10.97 -11.61
CA GLY A 6 -10.49 10.31 -11.08
C GLY A 6 -10.76 8.90 -11.63
N ASP A 7 -10.30 8.58 -12.85
CA ASP A 7 -10.66 7.35 -13.57
C ASP A 7 -9.48 6.50 -14.08
N ARG A 8 -8.21 6.90 -13.91
CA ARG A 8 -7.06 6.26 -14.61
C ARG A 8 -6.15 5.34 -13.80
N ALA A 9 -6.37 5.17 -12.50
CA ALA A 9 -5.48 4.36 -11.69
C ALA A 9 -6.24 3.41 -10.73
N PRO A 10 -6.86 2.35 -11.27
CA PRO A 10 -7.60 1.34 -10.49
C PRO A 10 -6.73 0.57 -9.48
N HIS A 11 -5.42 0.81 -9.47
CA HIS A 11 -4.47 0.21 -8.53
C HIS A 11 -4.17 1.10 -7.33
N LEU A 12 -4.44 2.42 -7.38
CA LEU A 12 -4.08 3.33 -6.29
C LEU A 12 -4.71 2.96 -4.95
N PRO A 13 -6.02 2.61 -4.86
CA PRO A 13 -6.59 2.14 -3.60
C PRO A 13 -5.81 0.96 -2.99
N ARG A 14 -5.48 -0.03 -3.83
CA ARG A 14 -4.70 -1.22 -3.45
C ARG A 14 -3.29 -0.87 -2.99
N ILE A 15 -2.62 0.06 -3.67
CA ILE A 15 -1.26 0.50 -3.31
C ILE A 15 -1.27 1.28 -1.98
N VAL A 16 -2.28 2.12 -1.74
CA VAL A 16 -2.45 2.83 -0.46
C VAL A 16 -2.65 1.81 0.68
N TYR A 17 -3.47 0.79 0.47
CA TYR A 17 -3.68 -0.25 1.49
C TYR A 17 -2.42 -1.08 1.74
N LEU A 18 -1.69 -1.46 0.68
CA LEU A 18 -0.38 -2.12 0.81
C LEU A 18 0.59 -1.27 1.65
N PHE A 19 0.64 0.04 1.41
CA PHE A 19 1.51 0.95 2.18
C PHE A 19 1.13 0.97 3.66
N GLN A 20 -0.17 1.02 3.99
CA GLN A 20 -0.64 0.92 5.38
C GLN A 20 -0.27 -0.42 6.03
N SER A 21 -0.41 -1.54 5.32
CA SER A 21 -0.05 -2.85 5.84
C SER A 21 1.47 -2.98 6.06
N LEU A 22 2.30 -2.43 5.16
CA LEU A 22 3.75 -2.35 5.37
C LEU A 22 4.13 -1.45 6.56
N GLN A 23 3.43 -0.33 6.75
CA GLN A 23 3.64 0.54 7.89
C GLN A 23 3.22 -0.14 9.21
N ALA A 24 2.18 -0.96 9.21
CA ALA A 24 1.81 -1.77 10.37
C ALA A 24 2.87 -2.86 10.66
N LEU A 25 3.43 -3.48 9.62
CA LEU A 25 4.50 -4.47 9.74
C LEU A 25 5.75 -3.91 10.41
N ARG A 26 6.08 -2.62 10.20
CA ARG A 26 7.21 -1.94 10.85
C ARG A 26 7.22 -2.11 12.37
N SER A 27 6.04 -2.13 12.99
CA SER A 27 5.87 -2.26 14.45
C SER A 27 5.86 -3.73 14.91
N ALA A 28 5.67 -4.67 13.98
CA ALA A 28 5.55 -6.10 14.28
C ALA A 28 6.86 -6.88 14.11
N VAL A 29 7.86 -6.32 13.41
CA VAL A 29 9.15 -6.98 13.15
C VAL A 29 10.32 -6.30 13.86
N PRO A 30 11.40 -7.04 14.20
CA PRO A 30 12.62 -6.43 14.70
C PRO A 30 13.19 -5.39 13.72
N ALA A 31 13.83 -4.33 14.26
CA ALA A 31 14.39 -3.26 13.43
C ALA A 31 15.40 -3.77 12.39
N ALA A 32 16.22 -4.77 12.74
CA ALA A 32 17.17 -5.38 11.82
C ALA A 32 16.47 -6.08 10.63
N VAL A 33 15.37 -6.80 10.89
CA VAL A 33 14.55 -7.46 9.85
C VAL A 33 13.87 -6.40 8.99
N TRP A 34 13.36 -5.32 9.57
CA TRP A 34 12.78 -4.22 8.81
C TRP A 34 13.79 -3.62 7.82
N THR A 35 14.99 -3.26 8.28
CA THR A 35 16.01 -2.64 7.44
C THR A 35 16.52 -3.57 6.36
N ALA A 36 16.70 -4.86 6.67
CA ALA A 36 17.16 -5.84 5.69
C ALA A 36 16.11 -6.14 4.60
N ASP A 37 14.86 -6.33 5.00
CA ASP A 37 13.87 -6.99 4.14
C ASP A 37 12.71 -6.08 3.68
N TRP A 38 12.44 -4.96 4.35
CA TRP A 38 11.17 -4.21 4.17
C TRP A 38 11.34 -2.72 3.89
N GLU A 39 12.34 -2.07 4.46
CA GLU A 39 12.53 -0.61 4.41
C GLU A 39 12.57 -0.06 2.98
N THR A 40 13.30 -0.74 2.10
CA THR A 40 13.41 -0.34 0.69
C THR A 40 12.08 -0.49 -0.05
N HIS A 41 11.30 -1.54 0.25
CA HIS A 41 9.99 -1.73 -0.37
C HIS A 41 8.99 -0.69 0.12
N HIS A 42 8.95 -0.42 1.43
CA HIS A 42 8.10 0.62 2.01
C HIS A 42 8.39 1.99 1.37
N ARG A 43 9.66 2.38 1.30
CA ARG A 43 10.08 3.65 0.66
C ARG A 43 9.65 3.73 -0.80
N ARG A 44 9.89 2.68 -1.59
CA ARG A 44 9.48 2.65 -3.01
C ARG A 44 7.96 2.81 -3.18
N VAL A 45 7.17 2.21 -2.31
CA VAL A 45 5.70 2.36 -2.33
C VAL A 45 5.30 3.78 -1.92
N GLY A 46 5.95 4.35 -0.90
CA GLY A 46 5.76 5.75 -0.50
C GLY A 46 6.05 6.73 -1.63
N ASP A 47 7.22 6.62 -2.27
CA ASP A 47 7.62 7.46 -3.39
C ASP A 47 6.63 7.39 -4.56
N LEU A 48 6.06 6.21 -4.81
CA LEU A 48 5.03 6.01 -5.84
C LEU A 48 3.71 6.72 -5.46
N LEU A 49 3.31 6.65 -4.19
CA LEU A 49 2.12 7.33 -3.71
C LEU A 49 2.28 8.85 -3.75
N ASP A 50 3.45 9.38 -3.38
CA ASP A 50 3.73 10.82 -3.42
C ASP A 50 3.70 11.38 -4.85
N GLN A 51 4.05 10.56 -5.86
CA GLN A 51 3.98 10.95 -7.27
C GLN A 51 2.56 11.00 -7.83
N HIS A 52 1.61 10.28 -7.23
CA HIS A 52 0.29 10.04 -7.82
C HIS A 52 -0.90 10.40 -6.93
N THR A 53 -0.66 10.70 -5.66
CA THR A 53 -1.67 11.00 -4.65
C THR A 53 -1.17 12.05 -3.68
N ASP A 54 -2.09 12.66 -2.97
CA ASP A 54 -1.81 13.41 -1.74
C ASP A 54 -2.24 12.58 -0.51
N PRO A 55 -1.51 12.62 0.64
CA PRO A 55 -1.90 11.91 1.86
C PRO A 55 -3.35 12.18 2.31
N GLY A 56 -3.88 13.38 2.10
CA GLY A 56 -5.28 13.73 2.39
C GLY A 56 -6.29 13.00 1.51
N GLN A 57 -5.88 12.44 0.36
CA GLN A 57 -6.73 11.63 -0.53
C GLN A 57 -6.76 10.16 -0.14
N HIS A 58 -5.84 9.70 0.72
CA HIS A 58 -5.72 8.28 1.09
C HIS A 58 -7.02 7.72 1.71
N PRO A 59 -7.72 8.40 2.63
CA PRO A 59 -8.99 7.90 3.16
C PRO A 59 -10.05 7.67 2.09
N ALA A 60 -10.16 8.58 1.12
CA ALA A 60 -11.12 8.47 0.02
C ALA A 60 -10.76 7.35 -0.97
N LEU A 61 -9.47 7.09 -1.18
CA LEU A 61 -9.00 5.95 -1.97
C LEU A 61 -9.28 4.63 -1.27
N LEU A 62 -9.02 4.55 0.04
CA LEU A 62 -9.29 3.37 0.86
C LEU A 62 -10.78 3.05 0.96
N ALA A 63 -11.66 4.05 0.92
CA ALA A 63 -13.11 3.86 0.89
C ALA A 63 -13.59 3.15 -0.40
N LYS A 64 -12.79 3.16 -1.47
CA LYS A 64 -13.09 2.47 -2.74
C LYS A 64 -12.71 1.00 -2.74
N LEU A 65 -11.90 0.55 -1.77
CA LEU A 65 -11.48 -0.84 -1.66
C LEU A 65 -12.61 -1.74 -1.17
N THR A 66 -12.84 -2.83 -1.91
CA THR A 66 -13.70 -3.91 -1.49
C THR A 66 -12.99 -4.83 -0.48
N GLY A 67 -13.76 -5.58 0.31
CA GLY A 67 -13.20 -6.60 1.21
C GLY A 67 -12.34 -7.63 0.47
N LYS A 68 -12.75 -8.06 -0.73
CA LYS A 68 -11.99 -9.00 -1.56
C LYS A 68 -10.60 -8.50 -1.94
N GLU A 69 -10.47 -7.20 -2.24
CA GLU A 69 -9.17 -6.62 -2.59
C GLU A 69 -8.26 -6.47 -1.38
N ARG A 70 -8.82 -6.21 -0.19
CA ARG A 70 -8.08 -6.21 1.08
C ARG A 70 -7.57 -7.62 1.38
N ASP A 71 -8.46 -8.62 1.32
CA ASP A 71 -8.12 -10.02 1.55
C ASP A 71 -7.01 -10.52 0.59
N LEU A 72 -7.05 -10.10 -0.67
CA LEU A 72 -6.00 -10.42 -1.65
C LEU A 72 -4.63 -9.89 -1.21
N ILE A 73 -4.58 -8.64 -0.77
CA ILE A 73 -3.34 -7.98 -0.32
C ILE A 73 -2.84 -8.62 0.98
N ASP A 74 -3.74 -8.94 1.90
CA ASP A 74 -3.37 -9.60 3.15
C ASP A 74 -2.79 -11.01 2.88
N ARG A 75 -3.39 -11.79 1.98
CA ARG A 75 -2.84 -13.08 1.52
C ARG A 75 -1.48 -12.95 0.84
N LEU A 76 -1.28 -11.90 0.03
CA LEU A 76 0.02 -11.59 -0.59
C LEU A 76 1.09 -11.41 0.49
N LEU A 77 0.79 -10.64 1.53
CA LEU A 77 1.73 -10.34 2.60
C LEU A 77 2.00 -11.56 3.50
N GLU A 78 0.99 -12.41 3.71
CA GLU A 78 1.13 -13.68 4.43
C GLU A 78 1.87 -14.76 3.62
N ARG A 79 2.29 -14.48 2.37
CA ARG A 79 2.83 -15.46 1.41
C ARG A 79 1.88 -16.65 1.17
N ARG A 80 0.56 -16.43 1.29
CA ARG A 80 -0.50 -17.44 1.10
C ARG A 80 -1.13 -17.37 -0.30
N LEU A 81 -0.40 -16.84 -1.27
CA LEU A 81 -0.83 -16.83 -2.67
C LEU A 81 -0.51 -18.13 -3.40
N ASP A 82 0.27 -19.03 -2.80
CA ASP A 82 0.48 -20.36 -3.34
C ASP A 82 -0.69 -21.29 -2.97
N PRO A 83 -1.17 -22.14 -3.91
CA PRO A 83 -2.22 -23.13 -3.66
C PRO A 83 -1.78 -24.29 -2.75
#